data_AF-A0A1G2YWR4-F1
#
_entry.id   AF-A0A1G2YWR4-F1
#
_cell.length_a   1.000
_cell.length_b   1.000
_cell.length_c   1.000
_cell.angle_alpha   90.00
_cell.angle_beta   90.00
_cell.angle_gamma   90.00
#
_symmetry.space_group_name_H-M   'P 1'
#
loop_
_entity.id
_entity.type
_entity.pdbx_description
1 polymer ?
#
loop_
_entity_poly.entity_id
_entity_poly.type
_entity_poly.pdbx_seq_one_letter_code
_entity_poly.pdbx_strand_id
1 'polypeptide(L)'
;MILRGETTFTSVDDPNIVVKYENVKYMSRQHGFVEDGYIKGTLIYRIILNRPAKQALLLLPTLKKYVKFPCTEEQIKVVEKLTPTGVVDLLLETEYKKLGTATIDGVEAEGFEVQDLKPLGNVMPKSLMDIRQGKATLWVGTKELLPIRGEADMLLGKTIATLFMDVTCHELAVLEKYNVELDPGLFDTNPPEGSTEFTLTDLIPGKLNRAG
;
A
#
# COMPACT_ATOMS: atom_id res chain seq x y z
N MET A 1 -1.63 0.60 -14.23
CA MET A 1 -1.29 -0.78 -13.83
C MET A 1 -2.16 -1.16 -12.65
N ILE A 2 -2.55 -2.42 -12.58
CA ILE A 2 -3.32 -3.00 -11.48
C ILE A 2 -2.50 -4.16 -10.91
N LEU A 3 -2.24 -4.10 -9.61
CA LEU A 3 -1.68 -5.21 -8.84
C LEU A 3 -2.77 -5.79 -7.94
N ARG A 4 -2.78 -7.10 -7.74
CA ARG A 4 -3.64 -7.77 -6.76
C ARG A 4 -2.80 -8.56 -5.79
N GLY A 5 -3.24 -8.60 -4.55
CA GLY A 5 -2.42 -9.12 -3.50
C GLY A 5 -3.19 -9.56 -2.27
N GLU A 6 -2.42 -10.05 -1.33
CA GLU A 6 -2.87 -10.36 0.01
C GLU A 6 -1.92 -9.70 1.00
N THR A 7 -2.47 -9.23 2.10
CA THR A 7 -1.70 -8.72 3.23
C THR A 7 -2.13 -9.43 4.50
N THR A 8 -1.14 -9.79 5.31
CA THR A 8 -1.33 -10.33 6.65
C THR A 8 -0.68 -9.39 7.65
N PHE A 9 -1.47 -8.81 8.54
CA PHE A 9 -0.98 -8.13 9.74
C PHE A 9 -1.04 -9.09 10.92
N THR A 10 0.05 -9.17 11.68
CA THR A 10 0.11 -9.89 12.95
C THR A 10 0.57 -8.94 14.04
N SER A 11 -0.18 -8.85 15.13
CA SER A 11 0.23 -8.01 16.27
C SER A 11 1.53 -8.53 16.87
N VAL A 12 2.44 -7.61 17.18
CA VAL A 12 3.70 -7.92 17.88
C VAL A 12 3.43 -8.28 19.34
N ASP A 13 2.48 -7.59 19.98
CA ASP A 13 2.16 -7.75 21.41
C ASP A 13 1.35 -9.03 21.67
N ASP A 14 0.49 -9.45 20.72
CA ASP A 14 -0.26 -10.70 20.79
C ASP A 14 -0.31 -11.38 19.40
N PRO A 15 0.59 -12.34 19.12
CA PRO A 15 0.67 -13.02 17.83
C PRO A 15 -0.60 -13.80 17.42
N ASN A 16 -1.58 -13.97 18.31
CA ASN A 16 -2.87 -14.56 17.95
C ASN A 16 -3.80 -13.56 17.24
N ILE A 17 -3.53 -12.26 17.36
CA ILE A 17 -4.26 -11.22 16.65
C ILE A 17 -3.68 -11.11 15.24
N VAL A 18 -4.35 -11.78 14.31
CA VAL A 18 -3.99 -11.81 12.89
C VAL A 18 -5.15 -11.27 12.05
N VAL A 19 -4.84 -10.31 11.18
CA VAL A 19 -5.79 -9.77 10.20
C VAL A 19 -5.26 -10.08 8.81
N LYS A 20 -6.06 -10.78 8.01
CA LYS A 20 -5.77 -11.06 6.60
C LYS A 20 -6.79 -10.37 5.72
N TYR A 21 -6.32 -9.73 4.68
CA TYR A 21 -7.17 -9.06 3.70
C TYR A 21 -6.56 -9.14 2.30
N GLU A 22 -7.43 -9.12 1.30
CA GLU A 22 -7.06 -9.00 -0.10
C GLU A 22 -6.83 -7.52 -0.41
N ASN A 23 -5.91 -7.20 -1.30
CA ASN A 23 -5.69 -5.83 -1.73
C ASN A 23 -5.67 -5.69 -3.26
N VAL A 24 -6.03 -4.49 -3.72
CA VAL A 24 -5.93 -4.11 -5.13
C VAL A 24 -5.28 -2.74 -5.20
N LYS A 25 -4.18 -2.65 -5.95
CA LYS A 25 -3.42 -1.41 -6.13
C LYS A 25 -3.56 -0.92 -7.55
N TYR A 26 -4.02 0.32 -7.71
CA TYR A 26 -4.11 1.01 -8.98
C TYR A 26 -3.03 2.07 -9.08
N MET A 27 -2.17 1.95 -10.09
CA MET A 27 -1.08 2.87 -10.35
C MET A 27 -1.30 3.57 -11.68
N SER A 28 -1.45 4.90 -11.64
CA SER A 28 -1.60 5.77 -12.80
C SER A 28 -0.51 6.83 -12.82
N ARG A 29 0.19 6.95 -13.95
CA ARG A 29 1.14 8.05 -14.18
C ARG A 29 0.45 9.42 -14.22
N GLN A 30 -0.83 9.46 -14.61
CA GLN A 30 -1.57 10.71 -14.73
C GLN A 30 -2.25 11.12 -13.42
N HIS A 31 -2.77 10.15 -12.65
CA HIS A 31 -3.62 10.44 -11.51
C HIS A 31 -2.96 10.16 -10.15
N GLY A 32 -2.08 9.15 -10.05
CA GLY A 32 -1.41 8.79 -8.81
C GLY A 32 -1.63 7.32 -8.42
N PHE A 33 -1.92 7.08 -7.15
CA PHE A 33 -1.99 5.73 -6.56
C PHE A 33 -3.28 5.54 -5.78
N VAL A 34 -3.87 4.35 -5.87
CA VAL A 34 -4.98 3.91 -5.03
C VAL A 34 -4.67 2.51 -4.52
N GLU A 35 -5.00 2.24 -3.27
CA GLU A 35 -5.01 0.90 -2.70
C GLU A 35 -6.33 0.65 -2.00
N ASP A 36 -6.99 -0.44 -2.38
CA ASP A 36 -8.20 -0.93 -1.74
C ASP A 36 -7.90 -2.21 -0.96
N GLY A 37 -8.34 -2.27 0.28
CA GLY A 37 -8.28 -3.48 1.10
C GLY A 37 -9.66 -4.09 1.31
N TYR A 38 -9.76 -5.42 1.18
CA TYR A 38 -11.00 -6.17 1.28
C TYR A 38 -10.90 -7.33 2.25
N ILE A 39 -11.94 -7.50 3.08
CA ILE A 39 -12.16 -8.74 3.83
C ILE A 39 -13.45 -9.37 3.32
N LYS A 40 -13.36 -10.58 2.75
CA LYS A 40 -14.51 -11.33 2.21
C LYS A 40 -15.37 -10.47 1.26
N GLY A 41 -14.71 -9.77 0.34
CA GLY A 41 -15.35 -8.87 -0.64
C GLY A 41 -15.85 -7.52 -0.08
N THR A 42 -15.72 -7.26 1.22
CA THR A 42 -16.11 -5.99 1.84
C THR A 42 -14.93 -5.03 1.89
N LEU A 43 -15.06 -3.82 1.32
CA LEU A 43 -14.03 -2.78 1.36
C LEU A 43 -13.83 -2.29 2.81
N ILE A 44 -12.68 -2.59 3.39
CA ILE A 44 -12.34 -2.23 4.77
C ILE A 44 -11.53 -0.94 4.86
N TYR A 45 -10.73 -0.62 3.84
CA TYR A 45 -10.06 0.67 3.70
C TYR A 45 -9.82 0.99 2.23
N ARG A 46 -9.63 2.28 1.95
CA ARG A 46 -9.09 2.79 0.68
C ARG A 46 -8.06 3.87 0.97
N ILE A 47 -6.87 3.74 0.40
CA ILE A 47 -5.84 4.79 0.38
C ILE A 47 -5.84 5.39 -1.01
N ILE A 48 -5.87 6.72 -1.10
CA ILE A 48 -5.77 7.47 -2.35
C ILE A 48 -4.63 8.47 -2.21
N LEU A 49 -3.74 8.50 -3.20
CA LEU A 49 -2.71 9.51 -3.39
C LEU A 49 -2.97 10.16 -4.75
N ASN A 50 -3.61 11.32 -4.75
CA ASN A 50 -3.88 12.08 -5.96
C ASN A 50 -2.72 13.02 -6.26
N ARG A 51 -2.04 12.76 -7.37
CA ARG A 51 -0.84 13.50 -7.79
C ARG A 51 -1.16 14.93 -8.23
N PRO A 52 -2.09 15.17 -9.19
CA PRO A 52 -2.44 16.54 -9.60
C PRO A 52 -2.93 17.44 -8.46
N ALA A 53 -3.79 16.92 -7.58
CA ALA A 53 -4.34 17.67 -6.46
C ALA A 53 -3.38 17.78 -5.26
N LYS A 54 -2.25 17.06 -5.29
CA LYS A 54 -1.28 16.93 -4.21
C LYS A 54 -1.92 16.60 -2.87
N GLN A 55 -2.82 15.62 -2.89
CA GLN A 55 -3.66 15.31 -1.75
C GLN A 55 -3.84 13.81 -1.59
N ALA A 56 -3.98 13.40 -0.34
CA ALA A 56 -4.20 12.03 0.03
C ALA A 56 -5.43 11.85 0.91
N LEU A 57 -6.01 10.66 0.84
CA LEU A 57 -7.17 10.23 1.61
C LEU A 57 -6.94 8.81 2.11
N LEU A 58 -7.06 8.58 3.42
CA LEU A 58 -7.41 7.28 3.96
C LEU A 58 -8.92 7.28 4.21
N LEU A 59 -9.65 6.37 3.59
CA LEU A 59 -11.06 6.11 3.84
C LEU A 59 -11.19 4.79 4.61
N LEU A 60 -12.01 4.80 5.66
CA LEU A 60 -12.38 3.66 6.48
C LEU A 60 -13.90 3.47 6.38
N PRO A 61 -14.40 2.79 5.32
CA PRO A 61 -15.84 2.74 5.01
C PRO A 61 -16.68 2.15 6.13
N THR A 62 -16.20 1.08 6.78
CA THR A 62 -16.89 0.40 7.89
C THR A 62 -17.09 1.31 9.10
N LEU A 63 -16.23 2.31 9.28
CA LEU A 63 -16.35 3.31 10.35
C LEU A 63 -17.07 4.58 9.89
N LYS A 64 -17.34 4.73 8.59
CA LYS A 64 -17.75 6.01 7.95
C LYS A 64 -16.79 7.14 8.31
N LYS A 65 -15.50 6.82 8.34
CA LYS A 65 -14.43 7.75 8.71
C LYS A 65 -13.45 7.97 7.58
N TYR A 66 -12.83 9.14 7.56
CA TYR A 66 -11.72 9.42 6.67
C TYR A 66 -10.64 10.27 7.34
N VAL A 67 -9.41 10.18 6.84
CA VAL A 67 -8.32 11.10 7.15
C VAL A 67 -7.88 11.70 5.83
N LYS A 68 -7.84 13.04 5.76
CA LYS A 68 -7.42 13.76 4.55
C LYS A 68 -6.21 14.61 4.87
N PHE A 69 -5.18 14.57 4.03
CA PHE A 69 -3.95 15.32 4.27
C PHE A 69 -3.32 15.78 2.95
N PRO A 70 -2.65 16.95 2.94
CA PRO A 70 -1.85 17.37 1.80
C PRO A 70 -0.61 16.48 1.68
N CYS A 71 -0.20 16.19 0.45
CA CYS A 71 1.08 15.53 0.19
C CYS A 71 2.20 16.56 0.22
N THR A 72 3.32 16.23 0.86
CA THR A 72 4.56 17.02 0.78
C THR A 72 5.19 16.90 -0.62
N GLU A 73 6.09 17.81 -0.98
CA GLU A 73 6.81 17.72 -2.26
C GLU A 73 7.63 16.43 -2.37
N GLU A 74 8.21 15.96 -1.26
CA GLU A 74 8.93 14.69 -1.21
C GLU A 74 7.99 13.51 -1.48
N GLN A 75 6.81 13.49 -0.85
CA GLN A 75 5.78 12.48 -1.11
C GLN A 75 5.35 12.49 -2.58
N ILE A 76 5.16 13.66 -3.18
CA ILE A 76 4.80 13.77 -4.59
C ILE A 76 5.89 13.20 -5.51
N LYS A 77 7.17 13.47 -5.23
CA LYS A 77 8.28 12.88 -5.99
C LYS A 77 8.28 11.36 -5.93
N VAL A 78 7.94 10.76 -4.78
CA VAL A 78 7.85 9.29 -4.68
C VAL A 78 6.61 8.77 -5.41
N VAL A 79 5.45 9.42 -5.26
CA VAL A 79 4.21 9.07 -5.99
C VAL A 79 4.40 9.19 -7.51
N GLU A 80 5.25 10.11 -7.97
CA GLU A 80 5.65 10.23 -9.37
C GLU A 80 6.34 8.99 -9.91
N LYS A 81 7.16 8.34 -9.06
CA LYS A 81 7.85 7.08 -9.34
C LYS A 81 6.97 5.84 -9.19
N LEU A 82 5.76 5.92 -8.61
CA LEU A 82 4.81 4.79 -8.53
C LEU A 82 4.20 4.45 -9.89
N THR A 83 5.08 4.04 -10.80
CA THR A 83 4.81 3.50 -12.12
C THR A 83 5.43 2.10 -12.18
N PRO A 84 5.07 1.27 -13.16
CA PRO A 84 5.53 -0.12 -13.20
C PRO A 84 7.05 -0.23 -13.24
N THR A 85 7.74 0.57 -14.05
CA THR A 85 9.20 0.62 -14.04
C THR A 85 9.74 1.45 -12.88
N GLY A 86 9.07 2.55 -12.53
CA GLY A 86 9.56 3.44 -11.47
C GLY A 86 9.57 2.81 -10.07
N VAL A 87 8.70 1.83 -9.78
CA VAL A 87 8.78 1.06 -8.52
C VAL A 87 9.98 0.12 -8.50
N VAL A 88 10.34 -0.44 -9.66
CA VAL A 88 11.58 -1.22 -9.81
C VAL A 88 12.78 -0.31 -9.56
N ASP A 89 12.82 0.86 -10.23
CA ASP A 89 13.89 1.84 -10.05
C ASP A 89 14.02 2.28 -8.59
N LEU A 90 12.90 2.61 -7.94
CA LEU A 90 12.88 3.06 -6.54
C LEU A 90 13.40 1.99 -5.56
N LEU A 91 13.09 0.71 -5.81
CA LEU A 91 13.56 -0.38 -4.98
C LEU A 91 15.05 -0.68 -5.24
N LEU A 92 15.47 -0.66 -6.49
CA LEU A 92 16.86 -0.92 -6.89
C LEU A 92 17.82 0.28 -6.69
N GLU A 93 17.31 1.45 -6.32
CA GLU A 93 18.11 2.60 -5.83
C GLU A 93 18.82 2.29 -4.49
N THR A 94 18.36 1.27 -3.76
CA THR A 94 18.98 0.82 -2.50
C THR A 94 19.92 -0.35 -2.71
N GLU A 95 20.66 -0.74 -1.66
CA GLU A 95 21.44 -1.97 -1.71
C GLU A 95 20.51 -3.18 -1.89
N TYR A 96 20.76 -3.93 -2.97
CA TYR A 96 19.98 -5.11 -3.32
C TYR A 96 20.89 -6.29 -3.66
N LYS A 97 20.34 -7.49 -3.50
CA LYS A 97 20.95 -8.76 -3.90
C LYS A 97 20.18 -9.34 -5.07
N LYS A 98 20.88 -9.73 -6.14
CA LYS A 98 20.27 -10.52 -7.21
C LYS A 98 20.02 -11.95 -6.72
N LEU A 99 18.81 -12.44 -6.96
CA LEU A 99 18.41 -13.82 -6.65
C LEU A 99 18.62 -14.74 -7.87
N GLY A 100 18.80 -14.17 -9.06
CA GLY A 100 18.94 -14.89 -10.31
C GLY A 100 17.61 -15.08 -11.03
N THR A 101 17.61 -15.95 -12.03
CA THR A 101 16.44 -16.18 -12.88
C THR A 101 15.49 -17.21 -12.30
N ALA A 102 14.18 -17.01 -12.51
CA ALA A 102 13.15 -17.99 -12.21
C ALA A 102 11.99 -17.89 -13.22
N THR A 103 11.10 -18.88 -13.19
CA THR A 103 9.80 -18.82 -13.88
C THR A 103 8.71 -18.59 -12.85
N ILE A 104 8.02 -17.46 -12.94
CA ILE A 104 6.91 -17.07 -12.06
C ILE A 104 5.63 -17.08 -12.91
N ASP A 105 4.69 -17.96 -12.59
CA ASP A 105 3.41 -18.08 -13.31
C ASP A 105 3.56 -18.19 -14.84
N GLY A 106 4.61 -18.89 -15.30
CA GLY A 106 4.93 -19.07 -16.72
C GLY A 106 5.71 -17.93 -17.37
N VAL A 107 6.07 -16.88 -16.62
CA VAL A 107 6.87 -15.74 -17.08
C VAL A 107 8.32 -15.88 -16.61
N GLU A 108 9.27 -15.80 -17.52
CA GLU A 108 10.70 -15.69 -17.17
C GLU A 108 10.97 -14.36 -16.48
N ALA A 109 11.62 -14.43 -15.32
CA ALA A 109 11.87 -13.26 -14.47
C ALA A 109 13.25 -13.29 -13.84
N GLU A 110 13.77 -12.10 -13.55
CA GLU A 110 14.93 -11.90 -12.69
C GLU A 110 14.45 -11.47 -11.30
N GLY A 111 15.00 -12.09 -10.25
CA GLY A 111 14.66 -11.82 -8.87
C GLY A 111 15.65 -10.88 -8.20
N PHE A 112 15.14 -9.97 -7.38
CA PHE A 112 15.92 -9.02 -6.58
C PHE A 112 15.41 -9.02 -5.14
N GLU A 113 16.32 -9.06 -4.18
CA GLU A 113 16.02 -8.90 -2.77
C GLU A 113 16.57 -7.56 -2.29
N VAL A 114 15.71 -6.75 -1.68
CA VAL A 114 16.01 -5.45 -1.10
C VAL A 114 15.90 -5.56 0.42
N GLN A 115 16.88 -5.03 1.14
CA GLN A 115 16.98 -5.17 2.60
C GLN A 115 16.55 -3.90 3.37
N ASP A 116 16.29 -2.78 2.67
CA ASP A 116 15.81 -1.54 3.29
C ASP A 116 14.66 -0.93 2.49
N LEU A 117 13.45 -0.96 3.06
CA LEU A 117 12.25 -0.36 2.47
C LEU A 117 11.97 1.07 2.95
N LYS A 118 12.89 1.72 3.69
CA LYS A 118 12.72 3.12 4.12
C LYS A 118 12.41 4.10 2.99
N PRO A 119 12.96 3.98 1.77
CA PRO A 119 12.59 4.88 0.67
C PRO A 119 11.11 4.82 0.31
N LEU A 120 10.46 3.65 0.48
CA LEU A 120 9.01 3.50 0.32
C LEU A 120 8.23 4.10 1.50
N GLY A 121 8.84 4.16 2.70
CA GLY A 121 8.23 4.74 3.89
C GLY A 121 7.84 6.22 3.75
N ASN A 122 8.45 6.95 2.80
CA ASN A 122 8.13 8.34 2.53
C ASN A 122 6.93 8.54 1.60
N VAL A 123 6.31 7.47 1.08
CA VAL A 123 5.09 7.59 0.26
C VAL A 123 3.92 8.14 1.08
N MET A 124 3.87 7.80 2.37
CA MET A 124 2.81 8.15 3.30
C MET A 124 3.37 8.96 4.47
N PRO A 125 2.57 9.80 5.15
CA PRO A 125 2.98 10.41 6.40
C PRO A 125 3.27 9.33 7.45
N LYS A 126 4.27 9.54 8.30
CA LYS A 126 4.59 8.61 9.40
C LYS A 126 3.43 8.36 10.36
N SER A 127 2.52 9.32 10.52
CA SER A 127 1.30 9.15 11.33
C SER A 127 0.33 8.12 10.75
N LEU A 128 0.43 7.84 9.45
CA LEU A 128 -0.42 6.92 8.72
C LEU A 128 0.26 5.58 8.48
N MET A 129 1.56 5.58 8.17
CA MET A 129 2.34 4.35 8.01
C MET A 129 3.79 4.60 8.44
N ASP A 130 4.27 3.81 9.40
CA ASP A 130 5.63 3.92 9.97
C ASP A 130 6.37 2.60 9.71
N ILE A 131 7.05 2.49 8.57
CA ILE A 131 7.90 1.33 8.26
C ILE A 131 9.18 1.45 9.06
N ARG A 132 9.33 0.63 10.10
CA ARG A 132 10.53 0.63 10.97
C ARG A 132 11.64 -0.22 10.40
N GLN A 133 11.26 -1.36 9.82
CA GLN A 133 12.13 -2.32 9.16
C GLN A 133 11.35 -2.97 8.04
N GLY A 134 12.04 -3.39 6.99
CA GLY A 134 11.41 -4.24 6.00
C GLY A 134 12.39 -4.71 4.94
N LYS A 135 12.05 -5.84 4.35
CA LYS A 135 12.73 -6.42 3.20
C LYS A 135 11.68 -6.73 2.13
N ALA A 136 12.08 -6.70 0.87
CA ALA A 136 11.21 -7.12 -0.22
C ALA A 136 11.94 -8.01 -1.20
N THR A 137 11.21 -8.96 -1.78
CA THR A 137 11.60 -9.68 -2.98
C THR A 137 10.78 -9.16 -4.14
N LEU A 138 11.44 -8.79 -5.24
CA LEU A 138 10.83 -8.31 -6.47
C LEU A 138 11.22 -9.23 -7.62
N TRP A 139 10.23 -9.72 -8.34
CA TRP A 139 10.41 -10.46 -9.58
C TRP A 139 10.03 -9.58 -10.76
N VAL A 140 10.99 -9.40 -11.68
CA VAL A 140 10.83 -8.53 -12.85
C VAL A 140 10.87 -9.39 -14.11
N GLY A 141 9.81 -9.33 -14.92
CA GLY A 141 9.72 -10.08 -16.17
C GLY A 141 10.82 -9.65 -17.15
N THR A 142 11.54 -10.60 -17.74
CA THR A 142 12.74 -10.31 -18.56
C THR A 142 12.43 -9.67 -19.92
N LYS A 143 11.19 -9.82 -20.42
CA LYS A 143 10.77 -9.28 -21.73
C LYS A 143 10.29 -7.84 -21.65
N GLU A 144 9.32 -7.57 -20.78
CA GLU A 144 8.68 -6.25 -20.67
C GLU A 144 9.28 -5.38 -19.55
N LEU A 145 10.18 -5.94 -18.74
CA LEU A 145 10.81 -5.28 -17.60
C LEU A 145 9.81 -4.72 -16.57
N LEU A 146 8.69 -5.44 -16.42
CA LEU A 146 7.64 -5.10 -15.47
C LEU A 146 7.79 -5.90 -14.18
N PRO A 147 7.47 -5.32 -13.02
CA PRO A 147 7.35 -6.07 -11.78
C PRO A 147 6.15 -7.00 -11.89
N ILE A 148 6.39 -8.30 -11.95
CA ILE A 148 5.33 -9.30 -12.10
C ILE A 148 4.87 -9.83 -10.75
N ARG A 149 5.74 -9.80 -9.73
CA ARG A 149 5.44 -10.19 -8.36
C ARG A 149 6.35 -9.46 -7.39
N GLY A 150 5.77 -8.96 -6.30
CA GLY A 150 6.47 -8.38 -5.16
C GLY A 150 6.01 -9.07 -3.89
N GLU A 151 6.95 -9.34 -3.00
CA GLU A 151 6.70 -9.83 -1.65
C GLU A 151 7.46 -8.95 -0.67
N ALA A 152 6.83 -8.54 0.43
CA ALA A 152 7.46 -7.71 1.43
C ALA A 152 7.13 -8.21 2.84
N ASP A 153 8.16 -8.26 3.68
CA ASP A 153 8.01 -8.43 5.12
C ASP A 153 8.41 -7.11 5.79
N MET A 154 7.52 -6.56 6.61
CA MET A 154 7.71 -5.26 7.25
C MET A 154 7.38 -5.32 8.73
N LEU A 155 8.09 -4.52 9.53
CA LEU A 155 7.69 -4.13 10.87
C LEU A 155 7.09 -2.73 10.80
N LEU A 156 5.80 -2.63 11.11
CA LEU A 156 5.06 -1.38 11.11
C LEU A 156 4.82 -0.88 12.54
N GLY A 157 5.07 0.41 12.75
CA GLY A 157 4.83 1.08 14.02
C GLY A 157 3.38 1.46 14.27
N LYS A 158 3.11 1.93 15.49
CA LYS A 158 1.81 2.45 15.94
C LYS A 158 1.36 3.67 15.12
N THR A 159 0.39 3.45 14.25
CA THR A 159 -0.16 4.46 13.33
C THR A 159 -1.66 4.29 13.16
N ILE A 160 -2.32 5.20 12.43
CA ILE A 160 -3.73 5.04 12.11
C ILE A 160 -3.98 3.74 11.32
N ALA A 161 -3.13 3.38 10.36
CA ALA A 161 -3.30 2.16 9.55
C ALA A 161 -3.12 0.87 10.37
N THR A 162 -2.32 0.91 11.44
CA THR A 162 -2.12 -0.25 12.33
C THR A 162 -3.03 -0.22 13.56
N LEU A 163 -4.02 0.68 13.60
CA LEU A 163 -4.88 0.92 14.76
C LEU A 163 -4.08 1.13 16.06
N PHE A 164 -2.95 1.82 15.94
CA PHE A 164 -2.03 2.13 17.03
C PHE A 164 -1.38 0.92 17.70
N MET A 165 -1.30 -0.21 16.99
CA MET A 165 -0.53 -1.39 17.39
C MET A 165 0.79 -1.46 16.61
N ASP A 166 1.79 -2.09 17.20
CA ASP A 166 2.95 -2.54 16.44
C ASP A 166 2.58 -3.87 15.76
N VAL A 167 2.81 -3.98 14.44
CA VAL A 167 2.43 -5.17 13.66
C VAL A 167 3.57 -5.61 12.76
N THR A 168 3.73 -6.92 12.61
CA THR A 168 4.43 -7.46 11.44
C THR A 168 3.45 -7.53 10.29
N CYS A 169 3.89 -7.11 9.11
CA CYS A 169 3.14 -7.13 7.88
C CYS A 169 3.86 -8.05 6.90
N HIS A 170 3.14 -9.03 6.36
CA HIS A 170 3.54 -9.76 5.17
C HIS A 170 2.62 -9.35 4.03
N GLU A 171 3.19 -8.89 2.93
CA GLU A 171 2.47 -8.48 1.73
C GLU A 171 2.95 -9.27 0.53
N LEU A 172 2.00 -9.77 -0.26
CA LEU A 172 2.20 -10.32 -1.60
C LEU A 172 1.40 -9.47 -2.59
N ALA A 173 2.02 -9.06 -3.70
CA ALA A 173 1.35 -8.37 -4.78
C ALA A 173 1.80 -8.94 -6.14
N VAL A 174 0.85 -9.21 -7.02
CA VAL A 174 1.04 -9.80 -8.35
C VAL A 174 0.47 -8.86 -9.40
N LEU A 175 1.17 -8.73 -10.52
CA LEU A 175 0.70 -7.96 -11.67
C LEU A 175 -0.52 -8.62 -12.30
N GLU A 176 -1.67 -7.94 -12.24
CA GLU A 176 -2.89 -8.40 -12.93
C GLU A 176 -2.99 -7.81 -14.33
N LYS A 177 -2.87 -6.48 -14.45
CA LYS A 177 -3.01 -5.76 -15.72
C LYS A 177 -2.04 -4.60 -15.83
N TYR A 178 -1.38 -4.48 -16.97
CA TYR A 178 -0.56 -3.35 -17.34
C TYR A 178 -1.14 -2.62 -18.57
N ASN A 179 -0.79 -1.34 -18.73
CA ASN A 179 -1.23 -0.49 -19.84
C ASN A 179 -2.76 -0.46 -20.07
N VAL A 180 -3.52 -0.37 -18.96
CA VAL A 180 -4.98 -0.24 -18.98
C VAL A 180 -5.40 1.18 -18.63
N GLU A 181 -6.50 1.62 -19.24
CA GLU A 181 -7.19 2.83 -18.83
C GLU A 181 -7.86 2.61 -17.47
N LEU A 182 -7.67 3.58 -16.57
CA LEU A 182 -8.24 3.57 -15.23
C LEU A 182 -9.26 4.68 -15.15
N ASP A 183 -10.40 4.40 -14.50
CA ASP A 183 -11.40 5.43 -14.22
C ASP A 183 -10.78 6.55 -13.37
N PRO A 184 -10.75 7.81 -13.85
CA PRO A 184 -10.23 8.94 -13.08
C PRO A 184 -10.93 9.14 -11.74
N GLY A 185 -12.20 8.73 -11.63
CA GLY A 185 -12.99 8.80 -10.40
C GLY A 185 -12.42 7.95 -9.25
N LEU A 186 -11.60 6.93 -9.55
CA LEU A 186 -10.90 6.15 -8.53
C LEU A 186 -9.95 7.01 -7.68
N PHE A 187 -9.46 8.11 -8.25
CA PHE A 187 -8.48 8.99 -7.62
C PHE A 187 -9.11 10.22 -6.96
N ASP A 188 -10.45 10.28 -6.86
CA ASP A 188 -11.14 11.38 -6.18
C ASP A 188 -10.84 11.34 -4.67
N THR A 189 -10.41 12.46 -4.12
CA THR A 189 -10.11 12.63 -2.69
C THR A 189 -11.26 13.29 -1.93
N ASN A 190 -12.42 13.49 -2.56
CA ASN A 190 -13.63 13.92 -1.88
C ASN A 190 -14.18 12.78 -1.01
N PRO A 191 -14.35 13.00 0.31
CA PRO A 191 -14.95 11.99 1.17
C PRO A 191 -16.37 11.62 0.71
N PRO A 192 -16.77 10.34 0.78
CA PRO A 192 -18.14 9.94 0.49
C PRO A 192 -19.15 10.62 1.42
N GLU A 193 -20.36 10.86 0.92
CA GLU A 193 -21.46 11.45 1.70
C GLU A 193 -21.71 10.66 3.00
N GLY A 194 -21.96 11.40 4.09
CA GLY A 194 -22.19 10.81 5.41
C GLY A 194 -20.92 10.31 6.14
N SER A 195 -19.74 10.43 5.53
CA SER A 195 -18.47 10.16 6.20
C SER A 195 -18.01 11.37 7.03
N THR A 196 -17.35 11.12 8.15
CA THR A 196 -16.80 12.17 9.02
C THR A 196 -15.30 12.02 9.19
N GLU A 197 -14.60 13.11 9.50
CA GLU A 197 -13.17 13.05 9.72
C GLU A 197 -12.85 12.18 10.95
N PHE A 198 -11.78 11.39 10.86
CA PHE A 198 -11.28 10.57 11.95
C PHE A 198 -10.58 11.48 12.96
N THR A 199 -10.94 11.33 14.23
CA THR A 199 -10.40 12.12 15.33
C THR A 199 -9.81 11.20 16.39
N LEU A 200 -8.92 11.72 17.24
CA LEU A 200 -8.39 10.96 18.37
C LEU A 200 -9.48 10.44 19.31
N THR A 201 -10.64 11.11 19.39
CA THR A 201 -11.77 10.65 20.21
C THR A 201 -12.42 9.37 19.70
N ASP A 202 -12.18 9.00 18.44
CA ASP A 202 -12.66 7.74 17.85
C ASP A 202 -11.85 6.53 18.35
N LEU A 203 -10.68 6.76 18.98
CA LEU A 203 -9.82 5.72 19.56
C LEU A 203 -10.18 5.36 21.01
N ILE A 204 -11.17 6.04 21.61
CA ILE A 204 -11.57 5.77 22.99
C ILE A 204 -12.29 4.40 23.04
N PRO A 205 -11.82 3.44 23.86
CA PRO A 205 -12.43 2.12 23.98
C PRO A 205 -13.94 2.21 24.28
N GLY A 206 -14.77 1.54 23.47
CA GLY A 206 -16.23 1.53 23.60
C GLY A 206 -17.01 2.17 22.45
N LYS A 207 -16.35 2.96 21.57
CA LYS A 207 -16.99 3.48 20.34
C LYS A 207 -16.79 2.60 19.10
N LEU A 208 -15.69 1.84 19.04
CA LEU A 208 -15.41 0.88 17.96
C LEU A 208 -16.35 -0.35 18.01
N ASN A 209 -16.89 -0.71 19.18
CA ASN A 209 -17.79 -1.86 19.36
C ASN A 209 -19.26 -1.60 18.97
N ARG A 210 -19.58 -0.47 18.34
CA ARG A 210 -20.97 -0.13 17.94
C ARG A 210 -21.21 -0.11 16.43
N ALA A 211 -20.27 -0.61 15.63
CA ALA A 211 -20.41 -0.75 14.18
C ALA A 211 -20.52 -2.23 13.75
N GLY A 212 -21.17 -3.05 14.58
CA GLY A 212 -21.57 -4.43 14.26
C GLY A 212 -23.08 -4.51 14.14
#